data_AF-A0A0D3LBW4-F1
#
_entry.id   AF-A0A0D3LBW4-F1
#
_cell.length_a   1.000
_cell.length_b   1.000
_cell.length_c   1.000
_cell.angle_alpha   90.00
_cell.angle_beta   90.00
_cell.angle_gamma   90.00
#
_symmetry.space_group_name_H-M   'P 1'
#
loop_
_entity.id
_entity.type
_entity.pdbx_description
1 polymer ?
#
loop_
_entity_poly.entity_id
_entity_poly.type
_entity_poly.pdbx_seq_one_letter_code
_entity_poly.pdbx_strand_id
1 'polypeptide(L)'
;MKKLKEDMLNKSKLLKRGWTNTMINKFLPVADEQRRNSLYKNAAPMSLYLVERILEIESSQAFKDEIVRTERRKQAAKRATSTKERDLLAEVDKLNFDIPVLDKSLLIKLACDNYDGIHYYKGKHANPDADPEFLDRIIVNYLRHVESKYEEALGANKGKVGVDDARFHIRKKVYDAIGELYPWLKDQCATQLKTRYKL
;
A
#
# COMPACT_ATOMS: atom_id res chain seq x y z
N MET A 1 -47.35 -32.03 12.43
CA MET A 1 -45.87 -32.00 12.45
C MET A 1 -45.37 -31.08 11.33
N LYS A 2 -45.01 -29.82 11.65
CA LYS A 2 -44.40 -28.86 10.72
C LYS A 2 -42.90 -29.17 10.68
N LYS A 3 -42.39 -29.68 9.55
CA LYS A 3 -40.96 -29.93 9.35
C LYS A 3 -40.17 -28.66 9.62
N LEU A 4 -39.16 -28.75 10.49
CA LEU A 4 -38.18 -27.72 10.78
C LEU A 4 -37.63 -27.19 9.44
N LYS A 5 -37.73 -25.87 9.22
CA LYS A 5 -36.87 -25.19 8.23
C LYS A 5 -35.46 -25.34 8.78
N GLU A 6 -34.75 -26.34 8.30
CA GLU A 6 -33.39 -26.68 8.68
C GLU A 6 -32.50 -25.43 8.67
N ASP A 7 -31.90 -25.13 9.82
CA ASP A 7 -30.89 -24.08 9.97
C ASP A 7 -29.68 -24.49 9.13
N MET A 8 -29.60 -23.99 7.90
CA MET A 8 -28.47 -24.21 7.00
C MET A 8 -27.61 -22.94 6.91
N LEU A 9 -26.30 -23.13 6.88
CA LEU A 9 -25.33 -22.08 6.62
C LEU A 9 -24.78 -22.21 5.20
N ASN A 10 -24.57 -21.07 4.57
CA ASN A 10 -23.80 -20.99 3.34
C ASN A 10 -22.33 -20.70 3.66
N LYS A 11 -21.49 -20.78 2.63
CA LYS A 11 -20.05 -20.47 2.72
C LYS A 11 -19.75 -19.10 3.33
N SER A 12 -20.52 -18.06 3.00
CA SER A 12 -20.32 -16.71 3.56
C SER A 12 -20.54 -16.69 5.08
N LYS A 13 -21.58 -17.35 5.58
CA LYS A 13 -21.82 -17.49 7.03
C LYS A 13 -20.73 -18.31 7.72
N LEU A 14 -20.22 -19.38 7.08
CA LEU A 14 -19.10 -20.16 7.60
C LEU A 14 -17.82 -19.32 7.73
N LEU A 15 -17.47 -18.52 6.71
CA LEU A 15 -16.31 -17.63 6.76
C LEU A 15 -16.42 -16.61 7.91
N LYS A 16 -17.61 -16.06 8.16
CA LYS A 16 -17.87 -15.17 9.30
C LYS A 16 -17.71 -15.87 10.66
N ARG A 17 -17.92 -17.18 10.73
CA ARG A 17 -17.70 -18.01 11.92
C ARG A 17 -16.24 -18.43 12.12
N GLY A 18 -15.33 -17.96 11.26
CA GLY A 18 -13.89 -18.25 11.37
C GLY A 18 -13.41 -19.46 10.56
N TRP A 19 -14.30 -20.11 9.81
CA TRP A 19 -13.89 -21.13 8.85
C TRP A 19 -13.05 -20.50 7.74
N THR A 20 -12.11 -21.28 7.20
CA THR A 20 -11.38 -20.93 5.97
C THR A 20 -11.84 -21.80 4.81
N ASN A 21 -11.56 -21.37 3.57
CA ASN A 21 -11.86 -22.19 2.39
C ASN A 21 -11.21 -23.59 2.48
N THR A 22 -9.98 -23.66 2.99
CA THR A 22 -9.27 -24.92 3.21
C THR A 22 -9.98 -25.81 4.24
N MET A 23 -10.49 -25.24 5.35
CA MET A 23 -11.27 -25.98 6.33
C MET A 23 -12.59 -26.49 5.75
N ILE A 24 -13.29 -25.65 4.97
CA ILE A 24 -14.53 -26.07 4.30
C ILE A 24 -14.25 -27.23 3.36
N ASN A 25 -13.22 -27.14 2.51
CA ASN A 25 -12.88 -28.24 1.61
C ASN A 25 -12.44 -29.52 2.35
N LYS A 26 -11.80 -29.38 3.52
CA LYS A 26 -11.29 -30.51 4.32
C LYS A 26 -12.38 -31.22 5.11
N PHE A 27 -13.26 -30.48 5.79
CA PHE A 27 -14.25 -31.04 6.73
C PHE A 27 -15.68 -31.07 6.15
N LEU A 28 -15.97 -30.23 5.15
CA LEU A 28 -17.26 -30.14 4.45
C LEU A 28 -17.08 -30.26 2.93
N PRO A 29 -16.43 -31.34 2.42
CA PRO A 29 -16.14 -31.48 0.99
C PRO A 29 -17.40 -31.58 0.13
N VAL A 30 -18.49 -32.08 0.70
CA VAL A 30 -19.80 -32.22 0.05
C VAL A 30 -20.81 -31.38 0.82
N ALA A 31 -21.59 -30.58 0.09
CA ALA A 31 -22.69 -29.80 0.63
C ALA A 31 -23.93 -30.66 0.84
N ASP A 32 -24.73 -30.30 1.84
CA ASP A 32 -25.97 -31.01 2.14
C ASP A 32 -27.08 -30.61 1.17
N GLU A 33 -27.07 -29.35 0.69
CA GLU A 33 -27.98 -28.87 -0.36
C GLU A 33 -27.29 -27.86 -1.29
N GLN A 34 -27.73 -27.80 -2.55
CA GLN A 34 -27.39 -26.71 -3.48
C GLN A 34 -28.66 -25.93 -3.82
N ARG A 35 -28.64 -24.61 -3.65
CA ARG A 35 -29.73 -23.72 -4.06
C ARG A 35 -29.29 -22.75 -5.14
N ARG A 36 -30.23 -22.24 -5.93
CA ARG A 36 -29.92 -21.15 -6.86
C ARG A 36 -29.42 -19.93 -6.09
N ASN A 37 -28.36 -19.30 -6.58
CA ASN A 37 -27.84 -18.08 -5.98
C ASN A 37 -28.89 -16.95 -6.11
N SER A 38 -29.36 -16.44 -4.97
CA SER A 38 -30.42 -15.41 -4.92
C SER A 38 -29.96 -14.04 -5.40
N LEU A 39 -28.66 -13.74 -5.27
CA LEU A 39 -28.07 -12.45 -5.65
C LEU A 39 -27.69 -12.41 -7.13
N TYR A 40 -27.30 -13.56 -7.69
CA TYR A 40 -26.81 -13.66 -9.07
C TYR A 40 -27.44 -14.87 -9.78
N LYS A 41 -28.48 -14.61 -10.57
CA LYS A 41 -29.29 -15.65 -11.25
C LYS A 41 -28.49 -16.61 -12.15
N ASN A 42 -27.32 -16.19 -12.62
CA ASN A 42 -26.44 -16.93 -13.53
C ASN A 42 -25.13 -17.40 -12.88
N ALA A 43 -24.94 -17.15 -11.58
CA ALA A 43 -23.79 -17.66 -10.86
C ALA A 43 -23.97 -19.15 -10.51
N ALA A 44 -22.86 -19.80 -10.14
CA ALA A 44 -22.90 -21.16 -9.62
C ALA A 44 -23.89 -21.28 -8.44
N PRO A 45 -24.60 -22.42 -8.33
CA PRO A 45 -25.47 -22.70 -7.18
C PRO A 45 -24.73 -22.51 -5.85
N MET A 46 -25.45 -22.00 -4.85
CA MET A 46 -24.93 -21.83 -3.51
C MET A 46 -24.97 -23.15 -2.74
N SER A 47 -23.83 -23.53 -2.18
CA SER A 47 -23.71 -24.68 -1.30
C SER A 47 -24.20 -24.34 0.11
N LEU A 48 -25.06 -25.21 0.64
CA LEU A 48 -25.64 -25.13 1.97
C LEU A 48 -25.24 -26.33 2.81
N TYR A 49 -25.00 -26.06 4.09
CA TYR A 49 -24.51 -27.03 5.05
C TYR A 49 -25.39 -26.99 6.31
N LEU A 50 -25.77 -28.15 6.83
CA LEU A 50 -26.58 -28.30 8.03
C LEU A 50 -25.82 -27.77 9.25
N VAL A 51 -26.46 -26.93 10.07
CA VAL A 51 -25.86 -26.41 11.31
C VAL A 51 -25.46 -27.53 12.27
N GLU A 52 -26.27 -28.58 12.39
CA GLU A 52 -25.96 -29.73 13.25
C GLU A 52 -24.61 -30.38 12.89
N ARG A 53 -24.44 -30.74 11.60
CA ARG A 53 -23.17 -31.28 11.07
C ARG A 53 -21.99 -30.33 11.31
N ILE A 54 -22.21 -29.02 11.17
CA ILE A 54 -21.19 -28.01 11.45
C ILE A 54 -20.80 -28.02 12.94
N LEU A 55 -21.77 -28.07 13.85
CA LEU A 55 -21.53 -28.10 15.29
C LEU A 55 -20.80 -29.37 15.73
N GLU A 56 -21.16 -30.52 15.16
CA GLU A 56 -20.44 -31.79 15.38
C GLU A 56 -18.97 -31.67 14.97
N ILE A 57 -18.70 -31.12 13.78
CA ILE A 57 -17.33 -30.89 13.32
C ILE A 57 -16.61 -29.89 14.23
N GLU A 58 -17.24 -28.75 14.57
CA GLU A 58 -16.66 -27.73 15.46
C GLU A 58 -16.31 -28.30 16.85
N SER A 59 -17.06 -29.30 17.31
CA SER A 59 -16.79 -30.00 18.59
C SER A 59 -15.60 -30.95 18.53
N SER A 60 -15.26 -31.45 17.33
CA SER A 60 -14.20 -32.44 17.13
C SER A 60 -12.81 -31.89 17.44
N GLN A 61 -11.93 -32.75 17.97
CA GLN A 61 -10.55 -32.37 18.25
C GLN A 61 -9.79 -31.98 16.97
N ALA A 62 -10.03 -32.71 15.87
CA ALA A 62 -9.40 -32.43 14.58
C ALA A 62 -9.69 -31.01 14.07
N PHE A 63 -10.91 -30.51 14.25
CA PHE A 63 -11.27 -29.15 13.88
C PHE A 63 -10.64 -28.11 14.80
N LYS A 64 -10.70 -28.33 16.12
CA LYS A 64 -10.05 -27.45 17.11
C LYS A 64 -8.56 -27.30 16.84
N ASP A 65 -7.87 -28.39 16.54
CA ASP A 65 -6.45 -28.38 16.18
C ASP A 65 -6.18 -27.61 14.87
N GLU A 66 -7.04 -27.73 13.87
CA GLU A 66 -6.90 -27.00 12.60
C GLU A 66 -7.13 -25.49 12.77
N ILE A 67 -8.04 -25.07 13.65
CA ILE A 67 -8.24 -23.66 14.02
C ILE A 67 -6.95 -23.11 14.63
N VAL A 68 -6.36 -23.81 15.61
CA VAL A 68 -5.11 -23.40 16.24
C VAL A 68 -3.97 -23.32 15.22
N ARG A 69 -3.82 -24.32 14.34
CA ARG A 69 -2.79 -24.32 13.27
C ARG A 69 -2.99 -23.17 12.30
N THR A 70 -4.22 -22.89 11.92
CA THR A 70 -4.55 -21.81 10.99
C THR A 70 -4.27 -20.45 11.60
N GLU A 71 -4.62 -20.25 12.86
CA GLU A 71 -4.30 -19.01 13.58
C GLU A 71 -2.79 -18.82 13.72
N ARG A 72 -2.03 -19.87 14.07
CA ARG A 72 -0.56 -19.83 14.08
C ARG A 72 0.01 -19.43 12.72
N ARG A 73 -0.50 -19.98 11.61
CA ARG A 73 -0.07 -19.62 10.25
C ARG A 73 -0.36 -18.15 9.93
N LYS A 74 -1.55 -17.65 10.29
CA LYS A 74 -1.91 -16.23 10.10
C LYS A 74 -0.97 -15.31 10.89
N GLN A 75 -0.70 -15.64 12.15
CA GLN A 75 0.22 -14.87 12.99
C GLN A 75 1.65 -14.90 12.45
N ALA A 76 2.14 -16.06 12.00
CA ALA A 76 3.45 -16.17 11.38
C ALA A 76 3.55 -15.34 10.10
N ALA A 77 2.54 -15.39 9.23
CA ALA A 77 2.48 -14.57 8.02
C ALA A 77 2.47 -13.06 8.36
N LYS A 78 1.65 -12.63 9.34
CA LYS A 78 1.62 -11.25 9.81
C LYS A 78 2.99 -10.79 10.32
N ARG A 79 3.66 -11.62 11.14
CA ARG A 79 5.01 -11.33 11.65
C ARG A 79 6.02 -11.21 10.50
N ALA A 80 5.97 -12.10 9.51
CA ALA A 80 6.86 -12.04 8.36
C ALA A 80 6.66 -10.75 7.55
N THR A 81 5.41 -10.32 7.34
CA THR A 81 5.09 -9.04 6.70
C THR A 81 5.64 -7.87 7.51
N SER A 82 5.36 -7.79 8.80
CA SER A 82 5.83 -6.69 9.67
C SER A 82 7.36 -6.64 9.78
N THR A 83 8.04 -7.80 9.79
CA THR A 83 9.50 -7.85 9.73
C THR A 83 10.01 -7.25 8.42
N LYS A 84 9.44 -7.63 7.27
CA LYS A 84 9.84 -7.05 5.97
C LYS A 84 9.62 -5.55 5.90
N GLU A 85 8.50 -5.05 6.42
CA GLU A 85 8.21 -3.61 6.49
C GLU A 85 9.24 -2.87 7.34
N ARG A 86 9.54 -3.38 8.53
CA ARG A 86 10.55 -2.80 9.43
C ARG A 86 11.94 -2.81 8.81
N ASP A 87 12.34 -3.93 8.22
CA ASP A 87 13.67 -4.08 7.65
C ASP A 87 13.84 -3.14 6.45
N LEU A 88 12.80 -2.96 5.62
CA LEU A 88 12.77 -1.98 4.56
C LEU A 88 12.90 -0.54 5.09
N LEU A 89 12.15 -0.17 6.13
CA LEU A 89 12.27 1.17 6.72
C LEU A 89 13.68 1.39 7.31
N ALA A 90 14.27 0.38 7.93
CA ALA A 90 15.64 0.45 8.43
C ALA A 90 16.68 0.59 7.30
N GLU A 91 16.44 0.03 6.11
CA GLU A 91 17.25 0.29 4.91
C GLU A 91 17.08 1.74 4.44
N VAL A 92 15.85 2.24 4.37
CA VAL A 92 15.54 3.62 3.97
C VAL A 92 16.13 4.63 4.96
N ASP A 93 16.13 4.34 6.25
CA ASP A 93 16.69 5.21 7.28
C ASP A 93 18.19 5.46 7.10
N LYS A 94 18.92 4.52 6.49
CA LYS A 94 20.35 4.66 6.16
C LYS A 94 20.61 5.46 4.90
N LEU A 95 19.58 5.75 4.10
CA LEU A 95 19.73 6.58 2.91
C LEU A 95 20.03 8.02 3.31
N ASN A 96 21.05 8.57 2.66
CA ASN A 96 21.41 9.97 2.68
C ASN A 96 21.32 10.51 1.25
N PHE A 97 20.93 11.77 1.12
CA PHE A 97 20.82 12.44 -0.16
C PHE A 97 21.81 13.59 -0.18
N ASP A 98 22.88 13.41 -0.95
CA ASP A 98 23.85 14.46 -1.21
C ASP A 98 23.31 15.33 -2.34
N ILE A 99 22.90 16.55 -1.99
CA ILE A 99 22.44 17.56 -2.94
C ILE A 99 23.62 18.49 -3.26
N PRO A 100 23.93 18.74 -4.54
CA PRO A 100 25.02 19.65 -4.90
C PRO A 100 24.70 21.08 -4.46
N VAL A 101 25.74 21.80 -4.03
CA VAL A 101 25.67 23.23 -3.71
C VAL A 101 25.75 24.03 -5.01
N LEU A 102 24.68 24.74 -5.33
CA LEU A 102 24.56 25.57 -6.53
C LEU A 102 24.20 27.00 -6.12
N ASP A 103 24.72 27.97 -6.86
CA ASP A 103 24.30 29.36 -6.72
C ASP A 103 22.79 29.49 -7.04
N LYS A 104 22.10 30.39 -6.34
CA LYS A 104 20.65 30.56 -6.48
C LYS A 104 20.24 30.93 -7.90
N SER A 105 20.98 31.81 -8.57
CA SER A 105 20.68 32.23 -9.95
C SER A 105 20.85 31.07 -10.94
N LEU A 106 21.91 30.28 -10.77
CA LEU A 106 22.16 29.08 -11.56
C LEU A 106 21.07 28.03 -11.33
N LEU A 107 20.67 27.83 -10.08
CA LEU A 107 19.62 26.87 -9.70
C LEU A 107 18.26 27.24 -10.31
N ILE A 108 17.89 28.53 -10.30
CA ILE A 108 16.68 29.03 -10.97
C ILE A 108 16.73 28.69 -12.46
N LYS A 109 17.85 29.01 -13.12
CA LYS A 109 18.02 28.75 -14.55
C LYS A 109 17.88 27.27 -14.89
N LEU A 110 18.60 26.39 -14.18
CA LEU A 110 18.56 24.94 -14.39
C LEU A 110 17.15 24.37 -14.17
N ALA A 111 16.45 24.85 -13.14
CA ALA A 111 15.07 24.44 -12.87
C ALA A 111 14.10 24.85 -13.97
N CYS A 112 14.24 26.07 -14.51
CA CYS A 112 13.46 26.54 -15.65
C CYS A 112 13.75 25.72 -16.91
N ASP A 113 15.02 25.52 -17.26
CA ASP A 113 15.44 24.75 -18.45
C ASP A 113 14.88 23.31 -18.38
N ASN A 114 14.96 22.67 -17.21
CA ASN A 114 14.40 21.34 -16.99
C ASN A 114 12.85 21.33 -17.07
N TYR A 115 12.18 22.34 -16.50
CA TYR A 115 10.73 22.46 -16.58
C TYR A 115 10.25 22.53 -18.04
N ASP A 116 10.92 23.38 -18.83
CA ASP A 116 10.64 23.60 -20.24
C ASP A 116 10.88 22.33 -21.06
N GLY A 117 12.00 21.64 -20.82
CA GLY A 117 12.27 20.35 -21.48
C GLY A 117 11.18 19.31 -21.22
N ILE A 118 10.71 19.18 -19.98
CA ILE A 118 9.64 18.24 -19.62
C ILE A 118 8.27 18.66 -20.20
N HIS A 119 8.03 19.97 -20.36
CA HIS A 119 6.73 20.51 -20.78
C HIS A 119 6.70 21.06 -22.20
N TYR A 120 7.75 20.81 -22.99
CA TYR A 120 7.90 21.34 -24.34
C TYR A 120 6.66 21.12 -25.21
N TYR A 121 6.16 19.88 -25.28
CA TYR A 121 4.96 19.54 -26.07
C TYR A 121 3.65 20.11 -25.53
N LYS A 122 3.66 20.67 -24.31
CA LYS A 122 2.50 21.32 -23.70
C LYS A 122 2.52 22.84 -23.88
N GLY A 123 3.53 23.38 -24.57
CA GLY A 123 3.70 24.82 -24.80
C GLY A 123 3.85 25.63 -23.51
N LYS A 124 4.33 25.00 -22.42
CA LYS A 124 4.56 25.68 -21.14
C LYS A 124 6.04 26.02 -21.01
N HIS A 125 6.28 27.26 -20.62
CA HIS A 125 7.62 27.80 -20.39
C HIS A 125 7.70 28.45 -19.02
N ALA A 126 8.81 28.22 -18.33
CA ALA A 126 9.18 28.88 -17.10
C ALA A 126 10.05 30.10 -17.43
N ASN A 127 9.84 31.18 -16.68
CA ASN A 127 10.65 32.40 -16.75
C ASN A 127 11.31 32.60 -15.37
N PRO A 128 12.61 32.91 -15.27
CA PRO A 128 13.25 33.33 -14.02
C PRO A 128 12.56 34.47 -13.27
N ASP A 129 11.79 35.31 -13.96
CA ASP A 129 10.98 36.40 -13.38
C ASP A 129 9.52 35.99 -13.07
N ALA A 130 9.22 34.69 -13.15
CA ALA A 130 7.89 34.17 -12.81
C ALA A 130 7.56 34.33 -11.33
N ASP A 131 6.31 34.05 -11.00
CA ASP A 131 5.83 34.00 -9.62
C ASP A 131 6.77 33.17 -8.72
N PRO A 132 7.20 33.71 -7.55
CA PRO A 132 8.14 33.03 -6.66
C PRO A 132 7.67 31.65 -6.18
N GLU A 133 6.37 31.48 -5.91
CA GLU A 133 5.83 30.18 -5.46
C GLU A 133 5.94 29.12 -6.57
N PHE A 134 5.67 29.53 -7.81
CA PHE A 134 5.90 28.69 -8.99
C PHE A 134 7.38 28.31 -9.13
N LEU A 135 8.30 29.28 -8.98
CA LEU A 135 9.75 29.05 -9.09
C LEU A 135 10.24 28.08 -8.02
N ASP A 136 9.92 28.33 -6.75
CA ASP A 136 10.32 27.46 -5.64
C ASP A 136 9.80 26.03 -5.86
N ARG A 137 8.58 25.88 -6.41
CA ARG A 137 8.03 24.57 -6.76
C ARG A 137 8.89 23.82 -7.78
N ILE A 138 9.25 24.47 -8.88
CA ILE A 138 10.00 23.81 -9.94
C ILE A 138 11.46 23.57 -9.54
N ILE A 139 12.03 24.45 -8.70
CA ILE A 139 13.37 24.27 -8.13
C ILE A 139 13.42 23.05 -7.22
N VAL A 140 12.48 22.91 -6.27
CA VAL A 140 12.40 21.73 -5.41
C VAL A 140 12.21 20.45 -6.24
N ASN A 141 11.41 20.51 -7.31
CA ASN A 141 11.22 19.38 -8.22
C ASN A 141 12.51 19.03 -8.97
N TYR A 142 13.25 20.02 -9.45
CA TYR A 142 14.53 19.85 -10.12
C TYR A 142 15.54 19.17 -9.19
N LEU A 143 15.75 19.74 -7.99
CA LEU A 143 16.66 19.18 -7.00
C LEU A 143 16.30 17.74 -6.62
N ARG A 144 15.00 17.46 -6.43
CA ARG A 144 14.52 16.12 -6.11
C ARG A 144 14.77 15.14 -7.26
N HIS A 145 14.35 15.46 -8.48
CA HIS A 145 14.32 14.49 -9.57
C HIS A 145 15.62 14.36 -10.35
N VAL A 146 16.41 15.44 -10.42
CA VAL A 146 17.58 15.54 -11.29
C VAL A 146 18.87 15.51 -10.47
N GLU A 147 18.95 16.35 -9.44
CA GLU A 147 20.19 16.54 -8.66
C GLU A 147 20.30 15.62 -7.44
N SER A 148 19.46 14.58 -7.36
CA SER A 148 19.51 13.61 -6.26
C SER A 148 19.27 12.19 -6.76
N LYS A 149 19.68 11.22 -5.94
CA LYS A 149 19.44 9.78 -6.20
C LYS A 149 18.01 9.33 -5.85
N TYR A 150 17.06 10.26 -5.79
CA TYR A 150 15.69 9.99 -5.39
C TYR A 150 15.00 8.93 -6.27
N GLU A 151 15.10 9.04 -7.59
CA GLU A 151 14.46 8.08 -8.50
C GLU A 151 15.09 6.68 -8.40
N GLU A 152 16.41 6.61 -8.21
CA GLU A 152 17.11 5.33 -7.95
C GLU A 152 16.62 4.70 -6.64
N ALA A 153 16.49 5.49 -5.57
CA ALA A 153 15.99 5.04 -4.29
C ALA A 153 14.52 4.55 -4.39
N LEU A 154 13.67 5.22 -5.18
CA LEU A 154 12.32 4.74 -5.45
C LEU A 154 12.30 3.44 -6.25
N GLY A 155 13.16 3.34 -7.27
CA GLY A 155 13.30 2.16 -8.12
C GLY A 155 13.74 0.93 -7.32
N ALA A 156 14.77 1.08 -6.48
CA ALA A 156 15.33 0.02 -5.65
C ALA A 156 14.31 -0.59 -4.64
N ASN A 157 13.26 0.14 -4.30
CA ASN A 157 12.25 -0.28 -3.33
C ASN A 157 10.92 -0.70 -3.97
N LYS A 158 10.81 -0.65 -5.30
CA LYS A 158 9.59 -1.00 -6.02
C LYS A 158 9.18 -2.46 -5.77
N GLY A 159 7.92 -2.67 -5.40
CA GLY A 159 7.36 -4.01 -5.20
C GLY A 159 7.69 -4.69 -3.87
N LYS A 160 8.45 -4.02 -2.99
CA LYS A 160 8.69 -4.51 -1.63
C LYS A 160 7.44 -4.33 -0.74
N VAL A 161 7.32 -5.16 0.29
CA VAL A 161 6.29 -5.01 1.33
C VAL A 161 6.58 -3.75 2.14
N GLY A 162 5.59 -2.88 2.38
CA GLY A 162 5.79 -1.59 3.05
C GLY A 162 6.30 -0.46 2.14
N VAL A 163 6.23 -0.63 0.81
CA VAL A 163 6.78 0.33 -0.15
C VAL A 163 6.17 1.73 -0.05
N ASP A 164 4.91 1.86 0.35
CA ASP A 164 4.26 3.18 0.43
C ASP A 164 4.80 4.03 1.60
N ASP A 165 5.07 3.40 2.74
CA ASP A 165 5.76 4.03 3.86
C ASP A 165 7.21 4.36 3.47
N ALA A 166 7.92 3.42 2.84
CA ALA A 166 9.27 3.66 2.33
C ALA A 166 9.32 4.88 1.37
N ARG A 167 8.35 5.01 0.46
CA ARG A 167 8.23 6.17 -0.45
C ARG A 167 8.02 7.48 0.30
N PHE A 168 7.25 7.46 1.38
CA PHE A 168 7.05 8.61 2.24
C PHE A 168 8.38 9.04 2.88
N HIS A 169 9.07 8.10 3.52
CA HIS A 169 10.33 8.37 4.21
C HIS A 169 11.44 8.82 3.25
N ILE A 170 11.56 8.20 2.07
CA ILE A 170 12.50 8.61 1.02
C ILE A 170 12.22 10.06 0.60
N ARG A 171 10.97 10.40 0.30
CA ARG A 171 10.61 11.76 -0.12
C ARG A 171 10.86 12.78 0.98
N LYS A 172 10.52 12.44 2.23
CA LYS A 172 10.79 13.29 3.39
C LYS A 172 12.29 13.57 3.53
N LYS A 173 13.14 12.54 3.47
CA LYS A 173 14.60 12.68 3.57
C LYS A 173 15.20 13.58 2.50
N VAL A 174 14.76 13.46 1.23
CA VAL A 174 15.22 14.36 0.16
C VAL A 174 14.81 15.80 0.42
N TYR A 175 13.57 16.02 0.86
CA TYR A 175 13.10 17.35 1.18
C TYR A 175 13.77 17.97 2.40
N ASP A 176 14.06 17.18 3.43
CA ASP A 176 14.82 17.63 4.57
C ASP A 176 16.23 18.07 4.11
N ALA A 177 16.92 17.25 3.30
CA ALA A 177 18.24 17.60 2.76
C ALA A 177 18.22 18.87 1.88
N ILE A 178 17.21 19.03 1.03
CA ILE A 178 17.01 20.25 0.23
C ILE A 178 16.77 21.46 1.13
N GLY A 179 15.88 21.35 2.11
CA GLY A 179 15.52 22.45 3.01
C GLY A 179 16.63 22.82 4.00
N GLU A 180 17.51 21.88 4.34
CA GLU A 180 18.73 22.13 5.13
C GLU A 180 19.77 22.89 4.29
N LEU A 181 20.01 22.47 3.04
CA LEU A 181 20.99 23.12 2.17
C LEU A 181 20.50 24.47 1.62
N TYR A 182 19.21 24.59 1.33
CA TYR A 182 18.56 25.77 0.77
C TYR A 182 17.39 26.22 1.66
N PRO A 183 17.65 26.95 2.77
CA PRO A 183 16.62 27.27 3.77
C PRO A 183 15.39 28.01 3.22
N TRP A 184 15.54 28.80 2.16
CA TRP A 184 14.42 29.51 1.54
C TRP A 184 13.42 28.59 0.81
N LEU A 185 13.77 27.32 0.56
CA LEU A 185 12.89 26.33 -0.06
C LEU A 185 12.16 25.44 0.96
N LYS A 186 12.46 25.58 2.26
CA LYS A 186 11.97 24.69 3.32
C LYS A 186 10.43 24.62 3.37
N ASP A 187 9.77 25.77 3.26
CA ASP A 187 8.31 25.84 3.27
C ASP A 187 7.73 25.13 2.05
N GLN A 188 8.37 25.27 0.89
CA GLN A 188 7.91 24.61 -0.31
C GLN A 188 8.13 23.09 -0.28
N CYS A 189 9.24 22.62 0.29
CA CYS A 189 9.47 21.22 0.60
C CYS A 189 8.36 20.64 1.51
N ALA A 190 8.00 21.37 2.57
CA ALA A 190 6.93 20.97 3.48
C ALA A 190 5.56 20.94 2.78
N THR A 191 5.23 21.96 1.98
CA THR A 191 3.98 22.04 1.22
C THR A 191 3.84 20.88 0.24
N GLN A 192 4.88 20.57 -0.54
CA GLN A 192 4.82 19.44 -1.47
C GLN A 192 4.69 18.08 -0.76
N LEU A 193 5.29 17.91 0.42
CA LEU A 193 5.12 16.70 1.22
C LEU A 193 3.68 16.56 1.72
N LYS A 194 3.12 17.62 2.30
CA LYS A 194 1.73 17.64 2.79
C LYS A 194 0.73 17.39 1.66
N THR A 195 0.84 18.09 0.54
CA THR A 195 -0.07 17.90 -0.61
C THR A 195 -0.02 16.48 -1.16
N ARG A 196 1.16 15.85 -1.17
CA ARG A 196 1.30 14.48 -1.68
C ARG A 196 0.63 13.44 -0.78
N TYR A 197 0.70 13.61 0.54
CA TYR A 197 0.24 12.63 1.53
C TYR A 197 -1.02 13.04 2.28
N LYS A 198 -1.60 14.20 1.96
CA LYS A 198 -2.79 14.78 2.61
C LYS A 198 -2.63 14.84 4.14
N LEU A 199 -1.47 15.32 4.58
CA LEU A 199 -1.12 15.53 5.99
C LEU A 199 -1.71 16.83 6.54
#